data_AF-A0A958J5P5-F1
#
_entry.id   AF-A0A958J5P5-F1
#
_cell.length_a   1.000
_cell.length_b   1.000
_cell.length_c   1.000
_cell.angle_alpha   90.00
_cell.angle_beta   90.00
_cell.angle_gamma   90.00
#
_symmetry.space_group_name_H-M   'P 1'
#
loop_
_entity.id
_entity.type
_entity.pdbx_description
1 polymer ?
#
loop_
_entity_poly.entity_id
_entity_poly.type
_entity_poly.pdbx_seq_one_letter_code
_entity_poly.pdbx_strand_id
1 'polypeptide(L)'
;MMELFGATYGLALPAMMLLAPLALAVLVYSYMRRGRGKPIVVASLMLLKQLKSVSAARRKFSPPLRFFFELLLLILLILALSAPFRLPHTKDLAVLIDNSLSMSATGLTVMPDQSFLEVGKETVKSYLSGLSGEFGVKVYVTSPKLTLLNPEDNSRQSAIRSLDAISFSFA
;
A
#
# COMPACT_ATOMS: atom_id res chain seq x y z
N MET A 1 -4.18 4.00 7.93
CA MET A 1 -4.37 4.03 6.46
C MET A 1 -4.57 5.49 6.07
N MET A 2 -3.99 5.92 4.97
CA MET A 2 -4.16 7.30 4.46
C MET A 2 -4.57 7.23 2.99
N GLU A 3 -5.61 7.99 2.64
CA GLU A 3 -5.95 8.27 1.25
C GLU A 3 -5.17 9.49 0.81
N LEU A 4 -4.33 9.32 -0.22
CA LEU A 4 -3.62 10.41 -0.87
C LEU A 4 -3.89 10.31 -2.37
N PHE A 5 -4.32 11.41 -2.99
CA PHE A 5 -4.52 11.49 -4.45
C PHE A 5 -5.40 10.37 -5.04
N GLY A 6 -6.45 9.94 -4.33
CA GLY A 6 -7.32 8.86 -4.80
C GLY A 6 -6.63 7.49 -4.87
N ALA A 7 -5.61 7.28 -4.04
CA ALA A 7 -4.99 5.98 -3.81
C ALA A 7 -4.85 5.73 -2.30
N THR A 8 -5.11 4.50 -1.89
CA THR A 8 -4.95 4.06 -0.51
C THR A 8 -3.52 3.61 -0.30
N TYR A 9 -2.84 4.23 0.66
CA TYR A 9 -1.48 3.85 1.05
C TYR A 9 -1.48 3.21 2.43
N GLY A 10 -0.68 2.15 2.55
CA GLY A 10 -0.40 1.44 3.77
C GLY A 10 1.08 1.47 4.10
N LEU A 11 1.39 1.24 5.37
CA LEU A 11 2.74 0.98 5.86
C LEU A 11 2.74 -0.45 6.41
N ALA A 12 3.63 -1.30 5.94
CA ALA A 12 3.69 -2.68 6.44
C ALA A 12 4.13 -2.72 7.90
N LEU A 13 5.03 -1.80 8.27
CA LEU A 13 5.61 -1.72 9.61
C LEU A 13 5.48 -0.29 10.16
N PRO A 14 4.28 0.12 10.61
CA PRO A 14 4.05 1.49 11.09
C PRO A 14 4.90 1.85 12.32
N ALA A 15 5.30 0.85 13.12
CA ALA A 15 6.16 1.03 14.28
C ALA A 15 7.53 1.65 13.93
N MET A 16 8.02 1.46 12.71
CA MET A 16 9.32 2.02 12.27
C MET A 16 9.30 3.55 12.22
N MET A 17 8.13 4.19 12.10
CA MET A 17 8.04 5.65 12.18
C MET A 17 8.42 6.20 13.56
N LEU A 18 8.36 5.40 14.63
CA LEU A 18 8.81 5.80 15.96
C LEU A 18 10.33 5.99 16.03
N LEU A 19 11.09 5.44 15.08
CA LEU A 19 12.53 5.67 14.98
C LEU A 19 12.85 7.07 14.45
N ALA A 20 11.92 7.74 13.76
CA ALA A 20 12.15 9.08 13.21
C ALA A 20 12.51 10.14 14.27
N PRO A 21 11.75 10.32 15.37
CA PRO A 21 12.13 11.28 16.41
C PRO A 21 13.44 10.90 17.11
N LEU A 22 13.70 9.60 17.31
CA LEU A 22 14.94 9.13 17.92
C LEU A 22 16.15 9.43 17.04
N ALA A 23 16.06 9.11 15.75
CA ALA A 23 17.11 9.32 14.78
C ALA A 23 17.39 10.83 14.57
N LEU A 24 16.34 11.66 14.55
CA LEU A 24 16.46 13.12 14.55
C LEU A 24 17.21 13.63 15.80
N ALA A 25 16.83 13.15 16.99
CA ALA A 25 17.48 13.55 18.24
C ALA A 25 18.98 13.21 18.23
N VAL A 26 19.35 12.02 17.75
CA VAL A 26 20.74 11.59 17.59
C VAL A 26 21.49 12.48 16.59
N LEU A 27 20.86 12.81 15.45
CA LEU A 27 21.47 13.64 14.42
C LEU A 27 21.71 15.07 14.94
N VAL A 28 20.71 15.68 15.57
CA VAL A 28 20.84 17.01 16.22
C VAL A 28 21.94 16.98 17.28
N TYR A 29 21.93 15.97 18.17
CA TYR A 29 22.93 15.82 19.21
C TYR A 29 24.35 15.71 18.65
N SER A 30 24.53 14.94 17.58
CA SER A 30 25.82 14.79 16.91
C SER A 30 26.34 16.15 16.41
N TYR A 31 25.49 16.95 15.76
CA TYR A 31 25.84 18.28 15.25
C TYR A 31 26.07 19.31 16.35
N MET A 32 25.36 19.23 17.47
CA MET A 32 25.63 20.07 18.64
C MET A 32 27.00 19.80 19.27
N ARG A 33 27.48 18.55 19.22
CA ARG A 33 28.82 18.18 19.72
C ARG A 33 29.94 18.36 18.70
N ARG A 34 29.62 18.36 17.40
CA ARG A 34 30.54 18.52 16.26
C ARG A 34 31.03 19.97 16.16
N GLY A 35 31.93 20.35 17.05
CA GLY A 35 32.46 21.71 17.11
C GLY A 35 33.37 22.00 18.31
N ARG A 36 33.58 21.02 19.21
CA ARG A 36 34.60 21.10 20.26
C ARG A 36 35.95 20.66 19.69
N GLY A 37 36.50 21.45 18.77
CA GLY A 37 37.90 21.29 18.37
C GLY A 37 38.80 21.41 19.61
N LYS A 38 39.90 20.64 19.67
CA LYS A 38 40.88 20.81 20.74
C LYS A 38 41.40 22.25 20.67
N PRO A 39 41.25 23.07 21.72
CA PRO A 39 41.76 24.42 21.69
C PRO A 39 43.29 24.35 21.57
N ILE A 40 43.84 24.88 20.47
CA ILE A 40 45.28 25.08 20.35
C ILE A 40 45.62 26.31 21.20
N VAL A 41 46.40 26.09 22.25
CA VAL A 41 46.81 27.16 23.16
C VAL A 41 48.02 27.86 22.55
N VAL A 42 47.86 29.13 22.18
CA VAL A 42 48.94 29.99 21.70
C VAL A 42 49.13 31.09 22.75
N ALA A 43 50.37 31.31 23.22
CA ALA A 43 50.66 32.22 24.34
C ALA A 43 50.12 33.65 24.10
N SER A 44 50.18 34.11 22.85
CA SER A 44 49.67 35.42 22.41
C SER A 44 48.16 35.59 22.62
N LEU A 45 47.39 34.48 22.57
CA LEU A 45 45.93 34.50 22.76
C LEU A 45 45.50 34.46 24.24
N MET A 46 46.40 34.13 25.18
CA MET A 46 46.07 34.14 26.61
C MET A 46 45.86 35.57 27.12
N LEU A 47 46.65 36.53 26.62
CA LEU A 47 46.55 37.95 26.97
C LEU A 47 45.23 38.57 26.49
N LEU A 48 44.75 38.19 25.28
CA LEU A 48 43.43 38.59 24.77
C LEU A 48 42.26 37.90 25.49
N LYS A 49 42.45 36.69 26.03
CA LYS A 49 41.40 35.98 26.77
C LYS A 49 41.04 36.67 28.08
N GLN A 50 42.01 37.34 28.72
CA GLN A 50 41.78 38.13 29.95
C GLN A 50 40.99 39.42 29.70
N LEU A 51 40.96 39.94 28.46
CA LEU A 51 40.15 41.11 28.08
C LEU A 51 38.72 40.78 27.64
N LYS A 52 38.34 39.50 27.53
CA LYS A 52 37.07 39.13 26.92
C LYS A 52 35.89 39.42 27.86
N SER A 53 35.13 40.46 27.54
CA SER A 53 33.86 40.78 28.18
C SER A 53 32.88 39.59 28.09
N VAL A 54 32.06 39.45 29.14
CA VAL A 54 31.04 38.41 29.28
C VAL A 54 29.91 38.68 28.30
N SER A 55 30.12 38.39 27.02
CA SER A 55 29.02 38.28 26.07
C SER A 55 28.45 36.87 26.20
N ALA A 56 27.39 36.75 27.00
CA ALA A 56 26.49 35.59 26.98
C ALA A 56 25.65 35.60 25.70
N ALA A 57 26.31 35.58 24.54
CA ALA A 57 25.62 35.40 23.27
C ALA A 57 25.05 33.98 23.25
N ARG A 58 23.72 33.85 23.37
CA ARG A 58 23.00 32.59 23.11
C ARG A 58 23.49 32.04 21.78
N ARG A 59 24.24 30.94 21.80
CA ARG A 59 24.68 30.25 20.59
C ARG A 59 23.43 29.76 19.86
N LYS A 60 23.01 30.49 18.83
CA LYS A 60 21.91 30.09 17.94
C LYS A 60 22.38 28.87 17.17
N PHE A 61 21.66 27.75 17.28
CA PHE A 61 21.94 26.56 16.48
C PHE A 61 21.64 26.90 15.01
N SER A 62 22.69 26.97 14.20
CA SER A 62 22.61 27.22 12.76
C SER A 62 23.21 26.02 12.04
N PRO A 63 22.42 24.96 11.77
CA PRO A 63 22.93 23.76 11.16
C PRO A 63 23.42 24.05 9.72
N PRO A 64 24.53 23.43 9.28
CA PRO A 64 25.02 23.59 7.91
C PRO A 64 24.07 22.92 6.91
N LEU A 65 24.13 23.30 5.63
CA LEU A 65 23.29 22.70 4.58
C LEU A 65 23.35 21.16 4.54
N ARG A 66 24.54 20.59 4.83
CA ARG A 66 24.77 19.14 4.96
C ARG A 66 23.84 18.45 5.96
N PHE A 67 23.46 19.12 7.05
CA PHE A 67 22.52 18.59 8.04
C PHE A 67 21.16 18.25 7.40
N PHE A 68 20.67 19.10 6.50
CA PHE A 68 19.38 18.90 5.84
C PHE A 68 19.43 17.73 4.86
N PHE A 69 20.55 17.53 4.16
CA PHE A 69 20.74 16.34 3.31
C PHE A 69 20.82 15.05 4.14
N GLU A 70 21.55 15.07 5.26
CA GLU A 70 21.60 13.91 6.17
C GLU A 70 20.21 13.63 6.76
N LEU A 71 19.44 14.65 7.13
CA LEU A 71 18.06 14.51 7.59
C LEU A 71 17.12 13.94 6.51
N LEU A 72 17.21 14.45 5.27
CA LEU A 72 16.41 13.96 4.16
C LEU A 72 16.69 12.49 3.88
N LEU A 73 17.98 12.10 3.84
CA LEU A 73 18.40 10.70 3.69
C LEU A 73 17.85 9.82 4.82
N LEU A 74 17.88 10.31 6.06
CA LEU A 74 17.33 9.60 7.22
C LEU A 74 15.83 9.35 7.08
N ILE A 75 15.08 10.37 6.65
CA ILE A 75 13.63 10.26 6.42
C ILE A 75 13.34 9.26 5.30
N LEU A 76 14.08 9.34 4.19
CA LEU A 76 13.97 8.39 3.07
C LEU A 76 14.29 6.96 3.51
N LEU A 77 15.28 6.76 4.37
CA LEU A 77 15.65 5.45 4.91
C LEU A 77 14.55 4.89 5.81
N ILE A 78 14.01 5.70 6.72
CA ILE A 78 12.90 5.28 7.59
C ILE A 78 11.65 4.99 6.77
N LEU A 79 11.40 5.77 5.72
CA LEU A 79 10.31 5.52 4.78
C LEU A 79 10.53 4.23 4.00
N ALA A 80 11.75 3.96 3.53
CA ALA A 80 12.05 2.68 2.88
C ALA A 80 11.86 1.50 3.84
N LEU A 81 12.28 1.66 5.10
CA LEU A 81 12.17 0.64 6.13
C LEU A 81 10.73 0.37 6.57
N SER A 82 9.86 1.39 6.53
CA SER A 82 8.42 1.22 6.83
C SER A 82 7.65 0.51 5.71
N ALA A 83 8.32 0.24 4.58
CA ALA A 83 7.81 -0.49 3.42
C ALA A 83 6.42 0.02 3.00
N PRO A 84 6.34 1.27 2.49
CA PRO A 84 5.10 1.82 1.99
C PRO A 84 4.61 1.00 0.80
N PHE A 85 3.34 0.63 0.84
CA PHE A 85 2.70 -0.09 -0.24
C PHE A 85 1.44 0.66 -0.69
N ARG A 86 1.20 0.59 -1.99
CA ARG A 86 -0.02 1.11 -2.61
C ARG A 86 -1.03 -0.02 -2.66
N LEU A 87 -2.21 0.18 -2.08
CA LEU A 87 -3.31 -0.74 -2.33
C LEU A 87 -3.95 -0.37 -3.67
N PRO A 88 -4.20 -1.36 -4.55
CA PRO A 88 -4.99 -1.11 -5.73
C PRO A 88 -6.40 -0.67 -5.31
N HIS A 89 -6.93 0.37 -5.98
CA HIS A 89 -8.28 0.88 -5.78
C HIS A 89 -9.36 0.02 -6.47
N THR A 90 -8.96 -1.05 -7.15
CA THR A 90 -9.89 -2.01 -7.73
C THR A 90 -10.52 -2.80 -6.60
N LYS A 91 -11.82 -2.63 -6.42
CA LYS A 91 -12.60 -3.54 -5.57
C LYS A 91 -12.62 -4.88 -6.29
N ASP A 92 -12.12 -5.93 -5.64
CA ASP A 92 -12.14 -7.26 -6.20
C ASP A 92 -13.48 -7.94 -5.91
N LEU A 93 -14.15 -8.43 -6.95
CA LEU A 93 -15.38 -9.19 -6.88
C LEU A 93 -15.09 -10.65 -7.25
N ALA A 94 -15.28 -11.55 -6.29
CA ALA A 94 -15.23 -12.99 -6.53
C ALA A 94 -16.64 -13.50 -6.82
N VAL A 95 -16.85 -14.06 -8.01
CA VAL A 95 -18.09 -14.73 -8.41
C VAL A 95 -17.85 -16.23 -8.32
N LEU A 96 -18.64 -16.92 -7.51
CA LEU A 96 -18.61 -18.38 -7.40
C LEU A 96 -19.86 -18.96 -8.05
N ILE A 97 -19.67 -19.85 -9.01
CA ILE A 97 -20.77 -20.51 -9.73
C ILE A 97 -20.70 -22.00 -9.46
N ASP A 98 -21.81 -22.53 -8.94
CA ASP A 98 -21.98 -23.97 -8.87
C ASP A 98 -22.32 -24.53 -10.25
N ASN A 99 -21.52 -25.48 -10.73
CA ASN A 99 -21.72 -26.18 -12.01
C ASN A 99 -21.93 -27.69 -11.82
N SER A 100 -22.34 -28.10 -10.61
CA SER A 100 -22.71 -29.47 -10.30
C SER A 100 -23.99 -29.90 -11.05
N LEU A 101 -24.22 -31.23 -11.11
CA LEU A 101 -25.39 -31.79 -11.79
C LEU A 101 -26.74 -31.31 -11.25
N SER A 102 -26.82 -30.90 -9.98
CA SER A 102 -28.07 -30.35 -9.43
C SER A 102 -28.51 -29.09 -10.17
N MET A 103 -27.55 -28.37 -10.78
CA MET A 103 -27.80 -27.15 -11.55
C MET A 103 -28.32 -27.42 -12.96
N SER A 104 -28.34 -28.68 -13.43
CA SER A 104 -28.94 -29.06 -14.70
C SER A 104 -30.46 -29.22 -14.61
N ALA A 105 -31.03 -29.16 -13.40
CA ALA A 105 -32.47 -29.21 -13.23
C ALA A 105 -33.13 -27.99 -13.89
N THR A 106 -34.30 -28.22 -14.48
CA THR A 106 -35.15 -27.22 -15.14
C THR A 106 -36.43 -27.01 -14.34
N GLY A 107 -37.23 -26.00 -14.70
CA GLY A 107 -38.52 -25.76 -14.06
C GLY A 107 -38.50 -24.73 -12.94
N LEU A 108 -37.61 -23.72 -13.04
CA LEU A 108 -37.78 -22.49 -12.25
C LEU A 108 -39.11 -21.85 -12.63
N THR A 109 -39.88 -21.40 -11.64
CA THR A 109 -41.17 -20.70 -11.82
C THR A 109 -41.08 -19.48 -12.74
N VAL A 110 -39.88 -18.91 -12.89
CA VAL A 110 -39.58 -17.70 -13.67
C VAL A 110 -39.16 -18.03 -15.12
N MET A 111 -38.54 -19.20 -15.36
CA MET A 111 -37.98 -19.62 -16.66
C MET A 111 -38.08 -21.16 -16.77
N PRO A 112 -39.23 -21.70 -17.21
CA PRO A 112 -39.50 -23.15 -17.16
C PRO A 112 -38.58 -23.98 -18.07
N ASP A 113 -38.10 -23.39 -19.17
CA ASP A 113 -37.29 -24.08 -20.19
C ASP A 113 -35.76 -23.93 -19.97
N GLN A 114 -35.33 -23.23 -18.92
CA GLN A 114 -33.91 -22.99 -18.64
C GLN A 114 -33.42 -23.81 -17.45
N SER A 115 -32.16 -24.22 -17.50
CA SER A 115 -31.48 -24.83 -16.37
C SER A 115 -31.14 -23.81 -15.28
N PHE A 116 -31.04 -24.23 -14.01
CA PHE A 116 -30.59 -23.36 -12.92
C PHE A 116 -29.24 -22.69 -13.22
N LEU A 117 -28.33 -23.41 -13.91
CA LEU A 117 -27.04 -22.87 -14.32
C LEU A 117 -27.18 -21.70 -15.31
N GLU A 118 -28.06 -21.82 -16.31
CA GLU A 118 -28.29 -20.75 -17.30
C GLU A 118 -28.89 -19.51 -16.65
N VAL A 119 -29.87 -19.69 -15.76
CA VAL A 119 -30.46 -18.59 -14.98
C VAL A 119 -29.40 -17.92 -14.10
N GLY A 120 -28.52 -18.71 -13.47
CA GLY A 120 -27.40 -18.22 -12.67
C GLY A 120 -26.41 -17.38 -13.49
N LYS A 121 -26.03 -17.86 -14.68
CA LYS A 121 -25.15 -17.13 -15.60
C LYS A 121 -25.75 -15.79 -15.99
N GLU A 122 -27.02 -15.75 -16.37
CA GLU A 122 -27.68 -14.52 -16.81
C GLU A 122 -27.85 -13.51 -15.66
N THR A 123 -28.16 -14.00 -14.46
CA THR A 123 -28.22 -13.17 -13.25
C THR A 123 -26.85 -12.53 -12.94
N VAL A 124 -25.76 -13.30 -13.06
CA VAL A 124 -24.41 -12.76 -12.86
C VAL A 124 -24.06 -11.76 -13.97
N LYS A 125 -24.37 -12.05 -15.24
CA LYS A 125 -24.09 -11.13 -16.35
C LYS A 125 -24.79 -9.79 -16.20
N SER A 126 -26.08 -9.81 -15.86
CA SER A 126 -26.86 -8.60 -15.62
C SER A 126 -26.30 -7.81 -14.42
N TYR A 127 -25.91 -8.49 -13.34
CA TYR A 127 -25.25 -7.87 -12.19
C TYR A 127 -23.91 -7.22 -12.56
N LEU A 128 -23.04 -7.93 -13.29
CA LEU A 128 -21.75 -7.43 -13.77
C LEU A 128 -21.90 -6.25 -14.73
N SER A 129 -22.94 -6.26 -15.56
CA SER A 129 -23.24 -5.18 -16.50
C SER A 129 -23.76 -3.93 -15.78
N GLY A 130 -24.54 -4.09 -14.71
CA GLY A 130 -25.08 -3.00 -13.89
C GLY A 130 -24.11 -2.39 -12.88
N LEU A 131 -22.93 -2.98 -12.68
CA LEU A 131 -21.91 -2.47 -11.75
C LEU A 131 -21.27 -1.16 -12.28
N SER A 132 -21.43 -0.07 -11.54
CA SER A 132 -20.75 1.20 -11.82
C SER A 132 -19.41 1.27 -11.09
N GLY A 133 -18.30 1.25 -11.83
CA GLY A 133 -16.93 1.35 -11.28
C GLY A 133 -15.93 0.34 -11.88
N GLU A 134 -14.65 0.54 -11.56
CA GLU A 134 -13.58 -0.40 -11.90
C GLU A 134 -13.49 -1.50 -10.82
N PHE A 135 -13.94 -2.70 -11.17
CA PHE A 135 -13.86 -3.89 -10.33
C PHE A 135 -12.99 -4.94 -11.01
N GLY A 136 -12.09 -5.56 -10.26
CA GLY A 136 -11.42 -6.78 -10.69
C GLY A 136 -12.38 -7.95 -10.48
N VAL A 137 -12.84 -8.60 -11.54
CA VAL A 137 -13.80 -9.70 -11.44
C VAL A 137 -13.07 -11.04 -11.63
N LYS A 138 -13.25 -11.96 -10.69
CA LYS A 138 -12.72 -13.33 -10.76
C LYS A 138 -13.86 -14.34 -10.71
N VAL A 139 -13.92 -15.23 -11.69
CA VAL A 139 -14.98 -16.23 -11.82
C VAL A 139 -14.43 -17.60 -11.45
N TYR A 140 -15.06 -18.22 -10.44
CA TYR A 140 -14.71 -19.53 -9.95
C TYR A 140 -15.85 -20.52 -10.21
N VAL A 141 -15.50 -21.76 -10.57
CA VAL A 141 -16.43 -22.90 -10.65
C VAL A 141 -16.12 -23.92 -9.56
N THR A 142 -17.15 -24.55 -9.01
CA THR A 142 -17.06 -25.45 -7.85
C THR A 142 -16.68 -26.88 -8.22
N SER A 143 -17.18 -27.41 -9.33
CA SER A 143 -17.11 -28.83 -9.71
C SER A 143 -16.26 -29.04 -10.96
N PRO A 144 -15.37 -30.06 -10.98
CA PRO A 144 -15.15 -31.08 -9.96
C PRO A 144 -14.19 -30.62 -8.84
N LYS A 145 -13.46 -29.52 -9.07
CA LYS A 145 -12.59 -28.84 -8.10
C LYS A 145 -12.68 -27.33 -8.32
N LEU A 146 -12.56 -26.57 -7.22
CA LEU A 146 -12.53 -25.11 -7.28
C LEU A 146 -11.45 -24.63 -8.26
N THR A 147 -11.89 -24.04 -9.36
CA THR A 147 -11.00 -23.60 -10.46
C THR A 147 -11.35 -22.18 -10.87
N LEU A 148 -10.32 -21.34 -11.04
CA LEU A 148 -10.44 -19.98 -11.58
C LEU A 148 -10.50 -20.05 -13.11
N LEU A 149 -11.52 -19.47 -13.72
CA LEU A 149 -11.73 -19.52 -15.17
C LEU A 149 -11.06 -18.37 -15.94
N ASN A 150 -10.70 -17.28 -15.26
CA ASN A 150 -10.05 -16.12 -15.85
C ASN A 150 -8.74 -15.76 -15.13
N PRO A 151 -7.69 -16.60 -15.21
CA PRO A 151 -6.44 -16.36 -14.48
C PRO A 151 -5.64 -15.16 -14.99
N GLU A 152 -5.74 -14.82 -16.28
CA GLU A 152 -4.89 -13.80 -16.92
C GLU A 152 -5.51 -12.40 -16.93
N ASP A 153 -6.85 -12.30 -16.91
CA ASP A 153 -7.55 -11.03 -17.04
C ASP A 153 -8.73 -10.93 -16.08
N ASN A 154 -8.64 -9.99 -15.14
CA ASN A 154 -9.69 -9.65 -14.17
C ASN A 154 -10.69 -8.62 -14.74
N SER A 155 -10.64 -8.30 -16.03
CA SER A 155 -11.59 -7.40 -16.66
C SER A 155 -13.01 -7.97 -16.63
N ARG A 156 -13.98 -7.08 -16.51
CA ARG A 156 -15.41 -7.42 -16.58
C ARG A 156 -15.76 -8.15 -17.88
N GLN A 157 -15.16 -7.73 -19.00
CA GLN A 157 -15.42 -8.31 -20.31
C GLN A 157 -14.91 -9.76 -20.39
N SER A 158 -13.72 -10.01 -19.83
CA SER A 158 -13.15 -11.34 -19.71
C SER A 158 -14.03 -12.25 -18.83
N ALA A 159 -14.44 -11.76 -17.67
CA ALA A 159 -15.34 -12.49 -16.78
C ALA A 159 -16.65 -12.89 -17.47
N ILE A 160 -17.30 -11.98 -18.20
CA ILE A 160 -18.55 -12.28 -18.95
C ILE A 160 -18.32 -13.37 -20.00
N ARG A 161 -17.20 -13.34 -20.73
CA ARG A 161 -16.85 -14.39 -21.70
C ARG A 161 -16.59 -15.74 -21.01
N SER A 162 -15.93 -15.74 -19.86
CA SER A 162 -15.68 -16.95 -19.09
C SER A 162 -16.96 -17.60 -18.58
N LEU A 163 -18.03 -16.83 -18.32
CA LEU A 163 -19.34 -17.37 -17.93
C LEU A 163 -19.98 -18.23 -19.03
N ASP A 164 -19.78 -17.86 -20.29
CA ASP A 164 -20.31 -18.62 -21.44
C ASP A 164 -19.61 -19.98 -21.58
N ALA A 165 -18.32 -20.05 -21.22
CA ALA A 165 -17.52 -21.27 -21.28
C ALA A 165 -17.86 -22.29 -20.17
N ILE A 166 -18.63 -21.91 -19.15
CA ILE A 166 -19.00 -22.83 -18.06
C ILE A 166 -19.92 -23.92 -18.60
N SER A 167 -19.54 -25.17 -18.40
CA SER A 167 -20.39 -26.33 -18.64
C SER A 167 -20.60 -27.10 -17.34
N PHE A 168 -21.61 -27.96 -17.34
CA PHE A 168 -21.80 -28.92 -16.26
C PHE A 168 -20.56 -29.81 -16.18
N SER A 169 -20.07 -30.01 -14.97
CA SER A 169 -18.94 -30.91 -14.76
C SER A 169 -19.31 -32.00 -13.78
N PHE A 170 -18.81 -33.19 -14.08
CA PHE A 170 -19.03 -34.41 -13.32
C PHE A 170 -17.75 -34.69 -12.54
N ALA A 171 -17.91 -34.98 -11.24
CA ALA A 171 -16.84 -35.52 -10.40
C ALA A 171 -16.72 -37.03 -10.60
#